data_AF-A0AAD7B1W6-F1
#
_entry.id   AF-A0AAD7B1W6-F1
#
_cell.length_a   1.000
_cell.length_b   1.000
_cell.length_c   1.000
_cell.angle_alpha   90.00
_cell.angle_beta   90.00
_cell.angle_gamma   90.00
#
_symmetry.space_group_name_H-M   'P 1'
#
loop_
_entity.id
_entity.type
_entity.pdbx_description
1 polymer ?
#
loop_
_entity_poly.entity_id
_entity_poly.type
_entity_poly.pdbx_seq_one_letter_code
_entity_poly.pdbx_strand_id
1 'polypeptide(L)'
;MRLDDSIARNPSVTNTDKEFQLRSRESSLYLSIFGNTSTGVAPKEFVNIFFREERLPIEEGWKRSEILITPDTMNDMEDFIVANSNWTQSQACEPLVIGPHSVI
;
A
#
# COMPACT_ATOMS: atom_id res chain seq x y z
N MET A 1 -2.40 11.23 -7.84
CA MET A 1 -2.45 11.83 -6.49
C MET A 1 -3.73 11.34 -5.79
N ARG A 2 -3.64 10.31 -4.92
CA ARG A 2 -4.82 9.70 -4.27
C ARG A 2 -5.23 10.43 -2.99
N LEU A 3 -4.26 10.93 -2.22
CA LEU A 3 -4.51 11.68 -1.00
C LEU A 3 -5.21 13.02 -1.30
N ASP A 4 -4.68 13.80 -2.24
CA ASP A 4 -5.24 15.12 -2.57
C ASP A 4 -6.67 15.06 -3.12
N ASP A 5 -6.97 13.99 -3.85
CA ASP A 5 -8.34 13.70 -4.32
C ASP A 5 -9.28 13.41 -3.13
N SER A 6 -8.81 12.67 -2.12
CA SER A 6 -9.55 12.50 -0.86
C SER A 6 -9.68 13.81 -0.09
N ILE A 7 -8.62 14.64 -0.01
CA ILE A 7 -8.69 15.96 0.65
C ILE A 7 -9.72 16.86 -0.04
N ALA A 8 -9.79 16.82 -1.37
CA ALA A 8 -10.71 17.65 -2.14
C ALA A 8 -12.19 17.22 -2.00
N ARG A 9 -12.46 15.94 -1.71
CA ARG A 9 -13.82 15.37 -1.75
C ARG A 9 -14.34 14.81 -0.43
N ASN A 10 -13.49 14.63 0.57
CA ASN A 10 -13.86 14.09 1.88
C ASN A 10 -13.49 15.09 2.99
N PRO A 11 -14.47 15.84 3.53
CA PRO A 11 -14.23 16.82 4.60
C PRO A 11 -13.77 16.18 5.92
N SER A 12 -13.96 14.87 6.09
CA SER A 12 -13.53 14.09 7.26
C SER A 12 -12.46 13.07 6.88
N VAL A 13 -11.52 13.44 6.01
CA VAL A 13 -10.38 12.59 5.67
C VAL A 13 -9.47 12.40 6.88
N THR A 14 -9.08 11.16 7.18
CA THR A 14 -8.06 10.84 8.18
C THR A 14 -6.72 10.63 7.45
N ASN A 15 -5.74 11.48 7.74
CA ASN A 15 -4.40 11.39 7.15
C ASN A 15 -3.34 11.74 8.21
N THR A 16 -3.02 10.74 9.03
CA THR A 16 -1.94 10.79 10.03
C THR A 16 -0.75 9.94 9.58
N ASP A 17 0.33 9.96 10.37
CA ASP A 17 1.50 9.09 10.15
C ASP A 17 1.11 7.61 10.02
N LYS A 18 0.09 7.17 10.77
CA LYS A 18 -0.40 5.79 10.76
C LYS A 18 -1.03 5.42 9.42
N GLU A 19 -1.95 6.23 8.89
CA GLU A 19 -2.54 5.98 7.56
C GLU A 19 -1.50 6.09 6.46
N PHE A 20 -0.48 6.93 6.64
CA PHE A 20 0.62 7.06 5.70
C PHE A 20 1.54 5.82 5.69
N GLN A 21 1.91 5.30 6.86
CA GLN A 21 2.66 4.04 6.95
C GLN A 21 1.87 2.87 6.35
N LEU A 22 0.59 2.72 6.73
CA LEU A 22 -0.26 1.64 6.22
C LEU A 22 -0.40 1.67 4.69
N ARG A 23 -0.73 2.82 4.09
CA ARG A 23 -0.88 2.91 2.62
C ARG A 23 0.43 2.65 1.88
N SER A 24 1.56 3.06 2.47
CA SER A 24 2.89 2.86 1.88
C SER A 24 3.26 1.39 1.92
N ARG A 25 2.95 0.72 3.03
CA ARG A 25 3.17 -0.71 3.22
C ARG A 25 2.25 -1.60 2.38
N GLU A 26 0.98 -1.22 2.23
CA GLU A 26 0.06 -1.89 1.28
C GLU A 26 0.57 -1.73 -0.15
N SER A 27 1.16 -0.58 -0.47
CA SER A 27 1.76 -0.33 -1.77
C SER A 27 3.01 -1.16 -2.02
N SER A 28 3.91 -1.26 -1.04
CA SER A 28 5.06 -2.15 -1.14
C SER A 28 4.65 -3.63 -1.20
N LEU A 29 3.54 -4.00 -0.57
CA LEU A 29 3.04 -5.38 -0.54
C LEU A 29 2.64 -5.88 -1.94
N TYR A 30 1.75 -5.19 -2.66
CA TYR A 30 1.33 -5.67 -3.98
C TYR A 30 2.49 -5.61 -4.99
N LEU A 31 3.40 -4.63 -4.88
CA LEU A 31 4.60 -4.56 -5.72
C LEU A 31 5.57 -5.72 -5.44
N SER A 32 5.67 -6.15 -4.18
CA SER A 32 6.50 -7.29 -3.77
C SER A 32 5.89 -8.62 -4.20
N ILE A 33 4.57 -8.78 -4.13
CA ILE A 33 3.87 -10.01 -4.51
C ILE A 33 3.87 -10.23 -6.03
N PHE A 34 3.58 -9.16 -6.80
CA PHE A 34 3.41 -9.26 -8.25
C PHE A 34 4.64 -8.85 -9.05
N GLY A 35 5.67 -8.34 -8.37
CA GLY A 35 6.92 -7.90 -8.99
C GLY A 35 8.12 -8.61 -8.39
N ASN A 36 9.12 -7.80 -8.07
CA ASN A 36 10.37 -8.23 -7.47
C ASN A 36 10.57 -7.47 -6.16
N THR A 37 10.88 -8.18 -5.08
CA THR A 37 10.98 -7.60 -3.72
C THR A 37 12.04 -6.50 -3.61
N SER A 38 13.13 -6.57 -4.38
CA SER A 38 14.22 -5.58 -4.33
C SER A 38 14.00 -4.37 -5.24
N THR A 39 13.30 -4.53 -6.37
CA THR A 39 13.10 -3.44 -7.34
C THR A 39 11.70 -2.86 -7.35
N GLY A 40 10.72 -3.58 -6.80
CA GLY A 40 9.29 -3.19 -6.78
C GLY A 40 8.65 -3.07 -8.15
N VAL A 41 9.30 -3.57 -9.20
CA VAL A 41 8.76 -3.50 -10.56
C VAL A 41 7.82 -4.68 -10.76
N ALA A 42 6.52 -4.41 -10.78
CA ALA A 42 5.47 -5.39 -11.05
C ALA A 42 4.85 -5.17 -12.44
N PRO A 43 4.56 -6.24 -13.22
CA PRO A 43 3.78 -6.13 -14.43
C PRO A 43 2.40 -5.55 -14.13
N LYS A 44 2.02 -4.48 -14.84
CA LYS A 44 0.72 -3.81 -14.65
C LYS A 44 -0.45 -4.75 -14.85
N GLU A 45 -0.32 -5.73 -15.74
CA GLU A 45 -1.33 -6.76 -15.99
C GLU A 45 -1.65 -7.57 -14.73
N PHE A 46 -0.63 -8.05 -14.00
CA PHE A 46 -0.82 -8.83 -12.77
C PHE A 46 -1.52 -8.02 -11.68
N VAL A 47 -1.07 -6.77 -11.48
CA VAL A 47 -1.68 -5.87 -10.51
C VAL A 47 -3.13 -5.54 -10.89
N ASN A 48 -3.42 -5.34 -12.18
CA ASN A 48 -4.77 -5.07 -12.66
C ASN A 48 -5.71 -6.26 -12.43
N ILE A 49 -5.29 -7.49 -12.74
CA ILE A 49 -6.08 -8.70 -12.50
C ILE A 49 -6.37 -8.84 -11.02
N PHE A 50 -5.36 -8.70 -10.16
CA PHE A 50 -5.54 -8.81 -8.73
C PHE A 50 -6.56 -7.80 -8.18
N PHE A 51 -6.44 -6.51 -8.52
CA PHE A 51 -7.36 -5.49 -7.99
C PHE A 51 -8.76 -5.51 -8.63
N ARG A 52 -8.92 -5.99 -9.87
CA ARG A 52 -10.22 -6.01 -10.56
C ARG A 52 -11.00 -7.29 -10.37
N GLU A 53 -10.30 -8.42 -10.21
CA GLU A 53 -10.89 -9.75 -10.15
C GLU A 53 -10.68 -10.42 -8.78
N GLU A 54 -9.88 -9.84 -7.89
CA GLU A 54 -9.45 -10.46 -6.63
C GLU A 54 -8.86 -11.87 -6.84
N ARG A 55 -8.21 -12.07 -8.00
CA ARG A 55 -7.67 -13.35 -8.47
C ARG A 55 -6.16 -13.29 -8.63
N LEU A 56 -5.49 -14.41 -8.38
CA LEU A 56 -4.08 -14.57 -8.70
C LEU A 56 -3.88 -14.78 -10.21
N PRO A 57 -2.99 -14.02 -10.88
CA PRO A 57 -2.81 -14.04 -12.33
C PRO A 57 -1.97 -15.24 -12.84
N ILE A 58 -2.33 -16.45 -12.40
CA ILE A 58 -1.60 -17.69 -12.68
C ILE A 58 -1.64 -18.02 -14.18
N GLU A 59 -2.78 -17.82 -14.83
CA GLU A 59 -2.97 -18.07 -16.27
C GLU A 59 -2.11 -17.12 -17.11
N GLU A 60 -1.85 -15.92 -16.59
CA GLU A 60 -1.01 -14.88 -17.17
C GLU A 60 0.48 -15.07 -16.84
N GLY A 61 0.82 -16.17 -16.16
CA GLY A 61 2.20 -16.58 -15.90
C GLY A 61 2.77 -16.09 -14.58
N TRP A 62 1.97 -15.47 -13.70
CA TRP A 62 2.42 -15.18 -12.35
C TRP A 62 2.71 -16.47 -11.59
N LYS A 63 3.80 -16.42 -10.83
CA LYS A 63 4.20 -17.48 -9.90
C LYS A 63 4.45 -16.84 -8.55
N ARG A 64 4.16 -17.60 -7.50
CA ARG A 64 4.53 -17.21 -6.14
C ARG A 64 6.03 -16.93 -6.07
N SER A 65 6.40 -15.83 -5.40
CA SER A 65 7.79 -15.51 -5.11
C SER A 65 8.49 -16.68 -4.41
N GLU A 66 9.69 -17.02 -4.87
CA GLU A 66 10.59 -17.98 -4.22
C GLU A 66 11.24 -17.40 -2.96
N ILE A 67 11.38 -16.07 -2.92
CA ILE A 67 11.86 -15.33 -1.75
C ILE A 67 10.68 -15.09 -0.82
N LEU A 68 10.87 -15.40 0.47
CA LEU A 68 9.87 -15.13 1.48
C LEU A 68 9.68 -13.61 1.64
N ILE A 69 8.44 -13.17 1.44
CA ILE A 69 8.04 -11.78 1.69
C ILE A 69 7.77 -11.65 3.19
N THR A 70 8.59 -10.86 3.87
CA THR A 70 8.49 -10.53 5.30
C THR A 70 8.40 -9.01 5.43
N PRO A 71 8.08 -8.46 6.61
CA PRO A 71 8.21 -7.04 6.85
C PRO A 71 9.57 -6.49 6.42
N ASP A 72 10.66 -7.16 6.82
CA ASP A 72 12.02 -6.71 6.56
C ASP A 72 12.36 -6.68 5.06
N THR A 73 11.88 -7.66 4.27
CA THR A 73 12.16 -7.69 2.83
C THR A 73 11.34 -6.68 2.02
N MET A 74 10.37 -6.01 2.66
CA MET A 74 9.56 -4.95 2.05
C MET A 74 10.05 -3.53 2.41
N ASN A 75 10.93 -3.39 3.42
CA ASN A 75 11.34 -2.08 3.94
C ASN A 75 11.94 -1.18 2.86
N ASP A 76 12.84 -1.71 2.02
CA ASP A 76 13.48 -0.92 0.95
C ASP A 76 12.44 -0.31 -0.01
N MET A 77 11.37 -1.07 -0.29
CA MET A 77 10.29 -0.61 -1.16
C MET A 77 9.37 0.39 -0.45
N GLU A 78 9.07 0.15 0.82
CA GLU A 78 8.33 1.09 1.64
C GLU A 78 9.07 2.44 1.76
N ASP A 79 10.36 2.42 2.06
CA ASP A 79 11.22 3.61 2.15
C ASP A 79 11.27 4.35 0.81
N PHE A 80 11.39 3.63 -0.31
CA PHE A 80 11.34 4.22 -1.64
C PHE A 80 10.01 4.93 -1.90
N ILE A 81 8.88 4.29 -1.57
CA ILE A 81 7.54 4.88 -1.73
C ILE A 81 7.39 6.12 -0.85
N VAL A 82 7.80 6.02 0.42
CA VAL A 82 7.72 7.12 1.39
C VAL A 82 8.53 8.31 0.91
N ALA A 83 9.79 8.11 0.51
CA ALA A 83 10.69 9.16 0.04
C ALA A 83 10.17 9.88 -1.22
N ASN A 84 9.43 9.18 -2.08
CA ASN A 84 8.91 9.72 -3.34
C ASN A 84 7.43 10.16 -3.26
N SER A 85 6.81 10.09 -2.09
CA SER A 85 5.39 10.42 -1.91
C SER A 85 5.09 11.91 -1.80
N ASN A 86 6.09 12.73 -1.45
CA ASN A 86 5.93 14.14 -1.06
C ASN A 86 4.82 14.34 -0.01
N TRP A 87 4.66 13.37 0.89
CA TRP A 87 3.58 13.38 1.88
C TRP A 87 3.78 14.45 2.94
N THR A 88 2.66 15.06 3.35
CA THR A 88 2.57 15.96 4.49
C THR A 88 1.43 15.54 5.40
N GLN A 89 1.68 15.55 6.71
CA GLN A 89 0.69 15.27 7.74
C GLN A 89 -0.39 16.37 7.79
N SER A 90 -1.67 15.97 7.85
CA SER A 90 -2.79 16.90 8.06
C SER A 90 -3.37 16.83 9.47
N GLN A 91 -3.23 15.69 10.16
CA GLN A 91 -3.66 15.48 11.55
C GLN A 91 -2.63 14.66 12.35
N ALA A 92 -2.57 14.89 13.66
CA ALA A 92 -1.70 14.15 14.58
C ALA A 92 -2.53 13.28 15.55
N CYS A 93 -2.09 12.04 15.79
CA CYS A 93 -2.62 11.09 16.78
C CYS A 93 -4.14 10.79 16.70
N GLU A 94 -4.61 10.27 15.56
CA GLU A 94 -5.97 9.74 15.47
C GLU A 94 -6.02 8.27 15.94
N PRO A 95 -6.88 7.92 16.92
CA PRO A 95 -6.99 6.56 17.43
C PRO A 95 -7.43 5.58 16.34
N LEU A 96 -7.06 4.31 16.47
CA LEU A 96 -7.53 3.24 15.60
C LEU A 96 -9.00 2.94 15.88
N VAL A 97 -9.89 3.52 15.08
CA VAL A 97 -11.33 3.19 15.14
C VAL A 97 -11.55 1.81 14.52
N ILE A 98 -11.69 0.78 15.34
CA ILE A 98 -11.97 -0.61 14.90
C ILE A 98 -13.46 -0.93 14.87
N GLY A 99 -14.31 0.01 15.30
CA GLY A 99 -15.76 -0.11 15.23
C GLY A 99 -16.47 1.13 15.76
N PRO A 100 -17.81 1.19 15.69
CA PRO A 100 -18.61 2.38 16.00
C PRO A 100 -18.40 2.99 17.40
N HIS A 101 -17.76 2.27 18.34
CA HIS A 101 -17.42 2.75 19.68
C HIS A 101 -16.11 2.13 20.21
N SER A 102 -15.21 1.72 19.32
CA SER A 102 -13.98 1.03 19.72
C SER A 102 -12.78 1.70 19.08
N VAL A 103 -11.92 2.24 19.93
CA VAL A 103 -10.72 3.00 19.59
C VAL A 103 -9.53 2.43 20.35
N ILE A 104 -8.42 2.21 19.66
CA ILE A 104 -7.10 1.85 20.24
C ILE A 104 -6.15 3.03 20.08
#